data_AF-Q2UIL1-F1
#
_entry.id   AF-Q2UIL1-F1
#
_cell.length_a   1.000
_cell.length_b   1.000
_cell.length_c   1.000
_cell.angle_alpha   90.00
_cell.angle_beta   90.00
_cell.angle_gamma   90.00
#
_symmetry.space_group_name_H-M   'P 1'
#
loop_
_entity.id
_entity.type
_entity.pdbx_description
1 polymer ?
#
loop_
_entity_poly.entity_id
_entity_poly.type
_entity_poly.pdbx_seq_one_letter_code
_entity_poly.pdbx_strand_id
1 'polypeptide(L)'
;MDGNLAAYVFCRGPYSSDHRESSQARLEFFCPGHNGKASAVFKTSQDPALIIPATNTEKTLHLSYRALHNVVVKAQIRLAALGIAPGSTVALAIRNRIEFVIIFLALIRQGATTSPLNPDCSVRESSEILGYMTPTYTIVAANHYSATSDKNIIEGSELQSVPVAQARWDRTICESLLLYTRVHPISLSIF
;
A
#
# COMPACT_ATOMS: atom_id res chain seq x y z
N MET A 1 15.08 20.67 21.96
CA MET A 1 14.45 21.39 20.83
C MET A 1 14.00 20.32 19.89
N ASP A 2 12.80 19.83 20.18
CA ASP A 2 12.39 18.47 19.86
C ASP A 2 11.59 18.57 18.56
N GLY A 3 12.33 18.56 17.46
CA GLY A 3 11.78 18.67 16.11
C GLY A 3 11.06 17.38 15.75
N ASN A 4 9.76 17.33 16.02
CA ASN A 4 8.89 16.25 15.55
C ASN A 4 9.00 16.16 14.03
N LEU A 5 9.45 15.00 13.55
CA LEU A 5 9.64 14.70 12.14
C LEU A 5 8.27 14.43 11.51
N ALA A 6 7.82 15.30 10.60
CA ALA A 6 6.59 15.11 9.86
C ALA A 6 6.90 14.76 8.40
N ALA A 7 6.44 13.60 7.93
CA ALA A 7 6.44 13.25 6.52
C ALA A 7 5.11 13.69 5.90
N TYR A 8 5.16 14.63 4.97
CA TYR A 8 3.97 15.08 4.24
C TYR A 8 3.95 14.43 2.84
N VAL A 9 2.80 13.86 2.48
CA VAL A 9 2.52 13.45 1.10
C VAL A 9 1.71 14.57 0.46
N PHE A 10 2.30 15.30 -0.49
CA PHE A 10 1.58 16.26 -1.31
C PHE A 10 1.17 15.61 -2.63
N CYS A 11 -0.12 15.30 -2.78
CA CYS A 11 -0.70 15.13 -4.12
C CYS A 11 -0.84 16.53 -4.74
N ARG A 12 0.09 16.91 -5.62
CA ARG A 12 -0.15 18.05 -6.51
C ARG A 12 -0.90 17.55 -7.74
N GLY A 13 -2.16 17.94 -7.87
CA GLY A 13 -2.96 17.78 -9.06
C GLY A 13 -4.13 18.76 -9.03
N PRO A 14 -4.45 19.47 -10.12
CA PRO A 14 -5.57 20.40 -10.14
C PRO A 14 -6.88 19.62 -10.07
N TYR A 15 -7.81 20.08 -9.26
CA TYR A 15 -9.20 19.68 -9.38
C TYR A 15 -9.78 20.42 -10.60
N SER A 16 -9.40 20.01 -11.82
CA SER A 16 -9.97 20.53 -13.07
C SER A 16 -10.58 19.39 -13.87
N SER A 17 -11.80 19.61 -14.36
CA SER A 17 -12.72 18.66 -15.00
C SER A 17 -12.29 18.15 -16.39
N ASP A 18 -10.99 18.16 -16.71
CA ASP A 18 -10.49 17.76 -18.03
C ASP A 18 -9.67 16.45 -17.94
N HIS A 19 -10.18 15.40 -18.57
CA HIS A 19 -9.75 14.00 -18.40
C HIS A 19 -8.44 13.62 -19.11
N ARG A 20 -7.49 14.56 -19.31
CA ARG A 20 -6.29 14.30 -20.12
C ARG A 20 -4.94 14.68 -19.52
N GLU A 21 -4.86 15.14 -18.27
CA GLU A 21 -3.56 15.43 -17.64
C GLU A 21 -3.29 14.56 -16.41
N SER A 22 -2.23 13.76 -16.48
CA SER A 22 -1.86 12.73 -15.51
C SER A 22 -1.47 13.34 -14.16
N SER A 23 -2.29 13.09 -13.14
CA SER A 23 -2.01 13.37 -11.73
C SER A 23 -0.80 12.57 -11.23
N GLN A 24 0.41 13.11 -11.37
CA GLN A 24 1.60 12.48 -10.79
C GLN A 24 1.78 12.92 -9.34
N ALA A 25 1.34 12.09 -8.41
CA ALA A 25 1.73 12.22 -7.00
C ALA A 25 3.22 11.84 -6.86
N ARG A 26 4.09 12.84 -6.70
CA ARG A 26 5.50 12.63 -6.37
C ARG A 26 5.68 12.65 -4.86
N LEU A 27 6.09 11.53 -4.26
CA LEU A 27 6.55 11.53 -2.87
C LEU A 27 7.83 12.38 -2.76
N GLU A 28 7.68 13.61 -2.30
CA GLU A 28 8.79 14.39 -1.77
C GLU A 28 8.73 14.35 -0.25
N PHE A 29 9.60 13.54 0.35
CA PHE A 29 9.83 13.62 1.78
C PHE A 29 10.52 14.96 2.05
N PHE A 30 9.83 15.89 2.70
CA PHE A 30 10.38 17.19 3.07
C PHE A 30 10.55 17.25 4.60
N CYS A 31 11.79 17.44 5.05
CA CYS A 31 12.07 17.80 6.44
C CYS A 31 12.30 19.31 6.53
N PRO A 32 11.57 20.06 7.39
CA PRO A 32 11.91 21.44 7.67
C PRO A 32 13.36 21.53 8.19
N GLY A 33 14.17 22.42 7.63
CA GLY A 33 15.59 22.60 8.00
C GLY A 33 16.62 21.82 7.16
N HIS A 34 16.19 21.01 6.18
CA HIS A 34 17.09 20.33 5.25
C HIS A 34 16.64 20.58 3.81
N ASN A 35 17.43 21.34 3.01
CA ASN A 35 17.15 21.81 1.64
C ASN A 35 16.84 20.68 0.63
N GLY A 36 15.69 19.99 0.75
CA GLY A 36 15.29 18.88 -0.12
C GLY A 36 16.11 17.58 0.04
N LYS A 37 17.06 17.50 0.99
CA LYS A 37 17.92 16.32 1.19
C LYS A 37 17.35 15.28 2.17
N ALA A 38 16.11 15.42 2.60
CA ALA A 38 15.50 14.53 3.59
C ALA A 38 15.45 13.06 3.12
N SER A 39 15.33 12.81 1.80
CA SER A 39 15.41 11.44 1.25
C SER A 39 16.71 10.70 1.62
N ALA A 40 17.84 11.41 1.76
CA ALA A 40 19.10 10.79 2.18
C ALA A 40 19.12 10.48 3.68
N VAL A 41 18.55 11.37 4.50
CA VAL A 41 18.48 11.22 5.97
C VAL A 41 17.64 10.00 6.36
N PHE A 42 16.49 9.80 5.70
CA PHE A 42 15.62 8.65 5.94
C PHE A 42 16.28 7.31 5.59
N LYS A 43 17.17 7.28 4.58
CA LYS A 43 17.85 6.06 4.14
C LYS A 43 18.90 5.57 5.14
N THR A 44 19.38 6.43 6.03
CA THR A 44 20.44 6.11 6.99
C THR A 44 19.99 6.21 8.45
N SER A 45 18.86 6.86 8.74
CA SER A 45 18.36 7.03 10.12
C SER A 45 17.97 5.69 10.76
N GLN A 46 18.41 5.51 12.00
CA GLN A 46 18.08 4.37 12.85
C GLN A 46 16.94 4.70 13.82
N ASP A 47 16.39 5.91 13.77
CA ASP A 47 15.31 6.33 14.64
C ASP A 47 14.03 5.57 14.29
N PRO A 48 13.19 5.22 15.30
CA PRO A 48 11.95 4.50 15.07
C PRO A 48 10.99 5.33 14.21
N ALA A 49 10.54 4.74 13.09
CA ALA A 49 9.53 5.31 12.19
C ALA A 49 8.15 4.69 12.39
N LEU A 50 8.11 3.38 12.70
CA LEU A 50 6.88 2.66 12.99
C LEU A 50 7.08 1.82 14.24
N ILE A 51 6.18 1.98 15.21
CA ILE A 51 6.15 1.18 16.43
C ILE A 51 4.88 0.35 16.40
N ILE A 52 5.04 -0.97 16.35
CA ILE A 52 3.93 -1.91 16.40
C ILE A 52 3.88 -2.46 17.82
N PRO A 53 2.84 -2.13 18.60
CA PRO A 53 2.76 -2.55 19.98
C PRO A 53 2.72 -4.08 20.07
N ALA A 54 3.23 -4.60 21.18
CA ALA A 54 3.12 -6.00 21.52
C ALA A 54 1.65 -6.45 21.53
N THR A 55 1.42 -7.69 21.09
CA THR A 55 0.16 -8.40 21.28
C THR A 55 0.40 -9.53 22.28
N ASN A 56 -0.65 -10.28 22.65
CA ASN A 56 -0.49 -11.44 23.53
C ASN A 56 0.48 -12.51 22.97
N THR A 57 0.72 -12.50 21.65
CA THR A 57 1.53 -13.50 20.96
C THR A 57 2.87 -12.96 20.44
N GLU A 58 3.06 -11.65 20.36
CA GLU A 58 4.22 -11.04 19.71
C GLU A 58 4.74 -9.84 20.49
N LYS A 59 6.08 -9.68 20.52
CA LYS A 59 6.72 -8.52 21.14
C LYS A 59 6.53 -7.25 20.29
N THR A 60 6.73 -6.09 20.93
CA THR A 60 6.76 -4.79 20.27
C THR A 60 7.85 -4.80 19.19
N LEU A 61 7.49 -4.35 17.99
CA LEU A 61 8.41 -4.23 16.85
C LEU A 61 8.64 -2.75 16.58
N HIS A 62 9.91 -2.35 16.54
CA HIS A 62 10.35 -1.01 16.15
C HIS A 62 10.99 -1.08 14.78
N LEU A 63 10.36 -0.48 13.78
CA LEU A 63 10.91 -0.35 12.44
C LEU A 63 11.55 1.03 12.31
N SER A 64 12.86 1.08 12.05
CA SER A 64 13.55 2.35 11.83
C SER A 64 13.19 2.98 10.48
N TYR A 65 13.45 4.28 10.30
CA TYR A 65 13.27 4.93 8.99
C TYR A 65 14.03 4.23 7.87
N ARG A 66 15.27 3.81 8.11
CA ARG A 66 16.07 3.05 7.15
C ARG A 66 15.44 1.69 6.83
N ALA A 67 14.97 0.96 7.84
CA ALA A 67 14.32 -0.33 7.64
C ALA A 67 13.01 -0.17 6.85
N LEU A 68 12.16 0.79 7.24
CA LEU A 68 10.92 1.13 6.55
C LEU A 68 11.17 1.51 5.08
N HIS A 69 12.16 2.35 4.80
CA HIS A 69 12.53 2.69 3.43
C HIS A 69 12.88 1.44 2.59
N ASN A 70 13.69 0.54 3.15
CA ASN A 70 14.13 -0.66 2.43
C ASN A 70 12.97 -1.61 2.13
N VAL A 71 12.05 -1.82 3.08
CA VAL A 71 10.88 -2.67 2.84
C VAL A 71 9.88 -2.02 1.88
N VAL A 72 9.72 -0.71 1.92
CA VAL A 72 8.89 0.05 0.95
C VAL A 72 9.46 -0.06 -0.46
N VAL A 73 10.78 0.08 -0.64
CA VAL A 73 11.42 -0.10 -1.97
C VAL A 73 11.21 -1.52 -2.49
N LYS A 74 11.39 -2.55 -1.64
CA LYS A 74 11.13 -3.94 -2.03
C LYS A 74 9.67 -4.17 -2.40
N ALA A 75 8.73 -3.63 -1.62
CA ALA A 75 7.30 -3.71 -1.90
C ALA A 75 6.95 -3.02 -3.22
N GLN A 76 7.52 -1.85 -3.49
CA GLN A 76 7.32 -1.11 -4.73
C GLN A 76 7.77 -1.92 -5.96
N ILE A 77 8.92 -2.59 -5.90
CA ILE A 77 9.37 -3.50 -6.97
C ILE A 77 8.39 -4.66 -7.17
N ARG A 78 7.86 -5.23 -6.08
CA ARG A 78 6.86 -6.31 -6.16
C ARG A 78 5.54 -5.83 -6.76
N LEU A 79 5.07 -4.63 -6.41
CA LEU A 79 3.87 -4.03 -7.00
C LEU A 79 4.07 -3.75 -8.49
N ALA A 80 5.25 -3.25 -8.90
CA ALA A 80 5.58 -3.07 -10.30
C ALA A 80 5.56 -4.39 -11.09
N ALA A 81 6.02 -5.49 -10.48
CA ALA A 81 5.94 -6.82 -11.07
C ALA A 81 4.50 -7.34 -11.22
N LEU A 82 3.54 -6.80 -10.46
CA LEU A 82 2.11 -7.05 -10.65
C LEU A 82 1.49 -6.20 -11.78
N GLY A 83 2.28 -5.35 -12.45
CA GLY A 83 1.79 -4.44 -13.49
C GLY A 83 1.25 -3.11 -12.95
N ILE A 84 1.44 -2.81 -11.66
CA ILE A 84 1.09 -1.50 -11.09
C ILE A 84 2.13 -0.47 -11.54
N ALA A 85 1.67 0.51 -12.30
CA ALA A 85 2.49 1.54 -12.92
C ALA A 85 2.07 2.94 -12.41
N PRO A 86 2.85 4.00 -12.72
CA PRO A 86 2.38 5.37 -12.48
C PRO A 86 1.00 5.59 -13.11
N GLY A 87 0.07 6.18 -12.35
CA GLY A 87 -1.31 6.39 -12.77
C GLY A 87 -2.27 5.20 -12.54
N SER A 88 -1.77 4.02 -12.15
CA SER A 88 -2.65 2.92 -11.72
C SER A 88 -3.46 3.31 -10.49
N THR A 89 -4.70 2.84 -10.41
CA THR A 89 -5.58 3.05 -9.25
C THR A 89 -5.69 1.74 -8.48
N VAL A 90 -5.42 1.75 -7.17
CA VAL A 90 -5.34 0.53 -6.35
C VAL A 90 -6.20 0.65 -5.09
N ALA A 91 -7.14 -0.28 -4.92
CA ALA A 91 -7.96 -0.38 -3.70
C ALA A 91 -7.18 -1.10 -2.60
N LEU A 92 -7.05 -0.48 -1.43
CA LEU A 92 -6.34 -1.06 -0.27
C LEU A 92 -7.33 -1.44 0.83
N ALA A 93 -7.65 -2.72 0.95
CA ALA A 93 -8.50 -3.24 2.02
C ALA A 93 -7.66 -4.00 3.05
N ILE A 94 -6.83 -3.26 3.79
CA ILE A 94 -5.97 -3.78 4.85
C ILE A 94 -6.29 -3.01 6.13
N ARG A 95 -6.50 -3.72 7.25
CA ARG A 95 -6.68 -3.08 8.56
C ARG A 95 -5.41 -2.32 8.98
N ASN A 96 -5.52 -1.44 9.98
CA ASN A 96 -4.40 -0.68 10.54
C ASN A 96 -3.26 -1.58 11.07
N ARG A 97 -2.35 -1.94 10.16
CA ARG A 97 -1.26 -2.91 10.28
C ARG A 97 -0.08 -2.44 9.44
N ILE A 98 1.05 -3.09 9.63
CA ILE A 98 2.30 -2.72 8.95
C ILE A 98 2.21 -2.86 7.43
N GLU A 99 1.50 -3.88 6.93
CA GLU A 99 1.26 -4.08 5.50
C GLU A 99 0.61 -2.86 4.85
N PHE A 100 -0.37 -2.26 5.54
CA PHE A 100 -1.05 -1.06 5.06
C PHE A 100 -0.05 0.08 4.85
N VAL A 101 0.76 0.38 5.87
CA VAL A 101 1.76 1.47 5.81
C VAL A 101 2.77 1.22 4.70
N ILE A 102 3.30 0.00 4.61
CA ILE A 102 4.31 -0.34 3.61
C ILE A 102 3.74 -0.25 2.19
N ILE A 103 2.56 -0.82 1.94
CA ILE A 103 1.96 -0.84 0.61
C ILE A 103 1.50 0.55 0.20
N PHE A 104 0.88 1.30 1.10
CA PHE A 104 0.47 2.67 0.85
C PHE A 104 1.66 3.53 0.40
N LEU A 105 2.77 3.49 1.16
CA LEU A 105 3.98 4.23 0.80
C LEU A 105 4.62 3.71 -0.50
N ALA A 106 4.57 2.39 -0.74
CA ALA A 106 5.10 1.79 -1.95
C ALA A 106 4.28 2.18 -3.21
N LEU A 107 2.96 2.28 -3.11
CA LEU A 107 2.08 2.72 -4.19
C LEU A 107 2.30 4.18 -4.54
N ILE A 108 2.37 5.07 -3.54
CA ILE A 108 2.65 6.47 -3.82
C ILE A 108 4.07 6.63 -4.38
N ARG A 109 5.04 5.81 -3.92
CA ARG A 109 6.39 5.77 -4.51
C ARG A 109 6.36 5.30 -5.98
N GLN A 110 5.49 4.36 -6.32
CA GLN A 110 5.26 3.88 -7.67
C GLN A 110 4.56 4.92 -8.56
N GLY A 111 4.04 6.01 -7.98
CA GLY A 111 3.21 7.00 -8.68
C GLY A 111 1.79 6.51 -8.93
N ALA A 112 1.34 5.49 -8.20
CA ALA A 112 -0.02 4.97 -8.25
C ALA A 112 -0.94 5.75 -7.29
N THR A 113 -2.20 5.87 -7.68
CA THR A 113 -3.28 6.37 -6.83
C THR A 113 -3.81 5.22 -5.99
N THR A 114 -4.04 5.44 -4.70
CA THR A 114 -4.61 4.41 -3.84
C THR A 114 -5.72 4.95 -2.97
N SER A 115 -6.78 4.15 -2.81
CA SER A 115 -7.89 4.43 -1.92
C SER A 115 -7.99 3.35 -0.85
N PRO A 116 -7.91 3.69 0.44
CA PRO A 116 -8.24 2.78 1.52
C PRO A 116 -9.72 2.37 1.43
N LEU A 117 -9.99 1.08 1.46
CA LEU A 117 -11.32 0.50 1.54
C LEU A 117 -11.47 -0.12 2.94
N ASN A 118 -12.63 0.09 3.57
CA ASN A 118 -12.91 -0.57 4.83
C ASN A 118 -12.98 -2.10 4.61
N PRO A 119 -12.11 -2.91 5.24
CA PRO A 119 -12.14 -4.36 5.05
C PRO A 119 -13.41 -5.02 5.60
N ASP A 120 -14.18 -4.34 6.45
CA ASP A 120 -15.45 -4.85 6.98
C ASP A 120 -16.67 -4.48 6.11
N CYS A 121 -16.47 -3.91 4.93
CA CYS A 121 -17.57 -3.69 3.99
C CYS A 121 -18.27 -5.01 3.63
N SER A 122 -19.57 -4.93 3.42
CA SER A 122 -20.33 -6.00 2.79
C SER A 122 -19.87 -6.20 1.33
N VAL A 123 -20.22 -7.37 0.75
CA VAL A 123 -19.98 -7.65 -0.67
C VAL A 123 -20.59 -6.58 -1.57
N ARG A 124 -21.82 -6.13 -1.24
CA ARG A 124 -22.54 -5.11 -2.00
C ARG A 124 -21.80 -3.77 -1.97
N GLU A 125 -21.49 -3.27 -0.77
CA GLU A 125 -20.83 -1.97 -0.60
C GLU A 125 -19.45 -1.95 -1.27
N SER A 126 -18.66 -3.00 -1.07
CA SER A 126 -17.34 -3.11 -1.70
C SER A 126 -17.44 -3.17 -3.22
N SER A 127 -18.37 -3.94 -3.78
CA SER A 127 -18.62 -4.00 -5.22
C SER A 127 -19.05 -2.65 -5.80
N GLU A 128 -19.96 -1.93 -5.13
CA GLU A 128 -20.39 -0.59 -5.56
C GLU A 128 -19.23 0.41 -5.56
N ILE A 129 -18.43 0.44 -4.49
CA ILE A 129 -17.26 1.33 -4.39
C ILE A 129 -16.23 0.99 -5.49
N LEU A 130 -15.94 -0.31 -5.69
CA LEU A 130 -14.99 -0.75 -6.71
C LEU A 130 -15.49 -0.46 -8.13
N GLY A 131 -16.81 -0.51 -8.35
CA GLY A 131 -17.43 -0.11 -9.62
C GLY A 131 -17.24 1.37 -9.94
N TYR A 132 -17.28 2.26 -8.94
CA TYR A 132 -16.97 3.68 -9.13
C TYR A 132 -15.47 3.94 -9.31
N MET A 133 -14.63 3.20 -8.58
CA MET A 133 -13.18 3.40 -8.56
C MET A 133 -12.47 2.81 -9.80
N THR A 134 -13.00 1.72 -10.36
CA THR A 134 -12.38 0.94 -11.45
C THR A 134 -10.88 0.67 -11.22
N PRO A 135 -10.48 0.11 -10.06
CA PRO A 135 -9.07 -0.07 -9.75
C PRO A 135 -8.42 -1.13 -10.62
N THR A 136 -7.13 -0.94 -10.91
CA THR A 136 -6.27 -1.93 -11.57
C THR A 136 -6.07 -3.17 -10.70
N TYR A 137 -6.01 -2.99 -9.37
CA TYR A 137 -5.87 -4.06 -8.39
C TYR A 137 -6.60 -3.73 -7.10
N THR A 138 -7.14 -4.76 -6.45
CA THR A 138 -7.49 -4.74 -5.02
C THR A 138 -6.40 -5.46 -4.23
N ILE A 139 -5.92 -4.87 -3.14
CA ILE A 139 -4.94 -5.48 -2.24
C ILE A 139 -5.60 -5.70 -0.88
N VAL A 140 -5.61 -6.96 -0.42
CA VAL A 140 -6.14 -7.37 0.89
C VAL A 140 -5.04 -7.92 1.78
N ALA A 141 -5.27 -7.99 3.10
CA ALA A 141 -4.34 -8.63 4.01
C ALA A 141 -4.44 -10.16 3.90
N ALA A 142 -3.31 -10.86 4.02
CA ALA A 142 -3.30 -12.31 4.11
C ALA A 142 -3.52 -12.74 5.57
N ASN A 143 -4.57 -13.53 5.84
CA ASN A 143 -4.75 -14.32 7.06
C ASN A 143 -4.81 -13.55 8.40
N HIS A 144 -5.27 -12.30 8.43
CA HIS A 144 -5.35 -11.54 9.68
C HIS A 144 -6.79 -11.12 10.03
N TYR A 145 -7.44 -12.00 10.81
CA TYR A 145 -8.52 -11.76 11.78
C TYR A 145 -9.98 -12.00 11.38
N SER A 146 -10.31 -12.22 10.10
CA SER A 146 -11.65 -12.71 9.71
C SER A 146 -11.64 -13.21 8.28
N ALA A 147 -11.71 -14.53 8.09
CA ALA A 147 -11.91 -15.11 6.76
C ALA A 147 -13.14 -14.53 6.05
N THR A 148 -14.12 -14.02 6.81
CA THR A 148 -15.36 -13.43 6.29
C THR A 148 -15.16 -12.02 5.73
N SER A 149 -14.41 -11.16 6.41
CA SER A 149 -14.21 -9.76 5.97
C SER A 149 -13.36 -9.71 4.69
N ASP A 150 -12.25 -10.44 4.68
CA ASP A 150 -11.41 -10.55 3.48
C ASP A 150 -12.18 -11.19 2.32
N LYS A 151 -13.04 -12.18 2.61
CA LYS A 151 -13.93 -12.80 1.62
C LYS A 151 -14.90 -11.79 1.00
N ASN A 152 -15.49 -10.90 1.79
CA ASN A 152 -16.44 -9.92 1.24
C ASN A 152 -15.77 -9.00 0.22
N ILE A 153 -14.56 -8.52 0.52
CA ILE A 153 -13.80 -7.65 -0.38
C ILE A 153 -13.35 -8.41 -1.63
N ILE A 154 -12.91 -9.66 -1.46
CA ILE A 154 -12.55 -10.52 -2.58
C ILE A 154 -13.76 -10.71 -3.48
N GLU A 155 -14.90 -11.13 -2.94
CA GLU A 155 -16.14 -11.36 -3.69
C GLU A 155 -16.63 -10.06 -4.37
N GLY A 156 -16.57 -8.92 -3.68
CA GLY A 156 -16.89 -7.62 -4.28
C GLY A 156 -15.95 -7.23 -5.43
N SER A 157 -14.67 -7.61 -5.36
CA SER A 157 -13.69 -7.40 -6.44
C SER A 157 -13.95 -8.33 -7.62
N GLU A 158 -14.28 -9.60 -7.36
CA GLU A 158 -14.62 -10.59 -8.39
C GLU A 158 -15.87 -10.15 -9.18
N LEU A 159 -16.90 -9.62 -8.50
CA LEU A 159 -18.09 -9.06 -9.15
C LEU A 159 -17.77 -7.91 -10.12
N GLN A 160 -16.69 -7.16 -9.87
CA GLN A 160 -16.22 -6.06 -10.71
C GLN A 160 -15.07 -6.48 -11.64
N SER A 161 -14.74 -7.77 -11.70
CA SER A 161 -13.59 -8.32 -12.47
C SER A 161 -12.25 -7.67 -12.12
N VAL A 162 -12.10 -7.19 -10.89
CA VAL A 162 -10.86 -6.58 -10.39
C VAL A 162 -9.95 -7.66 -9.83
N PRO A 163 -8.68 -7.78 -10.29
CA PRO A 163 -7.75 -8.78 -9.76
C PRO A 163 -7.36 -8.46 -8.31
N VAL A 164 -7.27 -9.51 -7.49
CA VAL A 164 -6.93 -9.39 -6.07
C VAL A 164 -5.52 -9.90 -5.79
N ALA A 165 -4.72 -9.05 -5.16
CA ALA A 165 -3.46 -9.42 -4.54
C ALA A 165 -3.60 -9.46 -3.01
N GLN A 166 -2.86 -10.35 -2.39
CA GLN A 166 -2.87 -10.52 -0.93
C GLN A 166 -1.50 -10.20 -0.37
N ALA A 167 -1.49 -9.44 0.72
CA ALA A 167 -0.32 -8.90 1.36
C ALA A 167 -0.09 -9.54 2.72
N ARG A 168 1.08 -10.14 2.93
CA ARG A 168 1.46 -10.74 4.20
C ARG A 168 2.75 -10.13 4.72
N TRP A 169 2.75 -9.63 5.94
CA TRP A 169 3.98 -9.35 6.67
C TRP A 169 4.53 -10.60 7.33
N ASP A 170 5.78 -10.94 7.04
CA ASP A 170 6.50 -11.99 7.74
C ASP A 170 7.59 -11.41 8.65
N ARG A 171 7.41 -11.57 9.97
CA ARG A 171 8.38 -11.15 10.98
C ARG A 171 9.60 -12.07 11.09
N THR A 172 9.52 -13.30 10.59
CA THR A 172 10.60 -14.30 10.67
C THR A 172 11.56 -14.22 9.50
N ILE A 173 11.07 -13.84 8.31
CA ILE A 173 11.89 -13.70 7.10
C ILE A 173 12.17 -12.21 6.86
N CYS A 174 13.22 -11.69 7.49
CA CYS A 174 13.83 -10.38 7.20
C CYS A 174 12.81 -9.27 6.87
N GLU A 175 11.71 -9.19 7.62
CA GLU A 175 10.73 -8.11 7.50
C GLU A 175 10.20 -7.94 6.06
N SER A 176 9.75 -9.04 5.46
CA SER A 176 9.38 -9.06 4.04
C SER A 176 7.87 -9.08 3.81
N LEU A 177 7.40 -8.25 2.87
CA LEU A 177 6.00 -8.17 2.47
C LEU A 177 5.71 -9.10 1.28
N LEU A 178 5.16 -10.29 1.52
CA LEU A 178 4.80 -11.20 0.44
C LEU A 178 3.53 -10.72 -0.26
N LEU A 179 3.58 -10.58 -1.59
CA LEU A 179 2.42 -10.32 -2.44
C LEU A 179 2.13 -11.56 -3.28
N TYR A 180 0.90 -12.06 -3.22
CA TYR A 180 0.45 -13.16 -4.07
C TYR A 180 -0.88 -12.82 -4.73
N THR A 181 -1.00 -13.09 -6.02
CA THR A 181 -2.25 -12.90 -6.77
C THR A 181 -3.13 -14.12 -6.59
N ARG A 182 -4.39 -13.91 -6.18
CA ARG A 182 -5.41 -14.97 -6.27
C ARG A 182 -5.93 -14.92 -7.70
N VAL A 183 -5.23 -15.60 -8.60
CA VAL A 183 -5.54 -15.57 -10.03
C VAL A 183 -6.93 -16.21 -10.25
N HIS A 184 -7.92 -15.43 -10.70
CA HIS A 184 -8.92 -15.98 -11.62
C HIS A 184 -8.17 -16.48 -12.84
N PRO A 185 -8.38 -17.74 -13.29
CA PRO A 185 -7.54 -18.36 -14.32
C PRO A 185 -7.71 -17.62 -15.65
N ILE A 186 -6.85 -16.65 -15.93
CA ILE A 186 -6.58 -16.22 -17.28
C ILE A 186 -5.49 -17.16 -17.77
N SER A 187 -5.87 -18.09 -18.64
CA SER A 187 -4.94 -18.96 -19.35
C SER A 187 -4.06 -18.08 -20.25
N LEU A 188 -2.89 -17.71 -19.75
CA LEU A 188 -1.81 -17.11 -20.55
C LEU A 188 -0.83 -18.22 -20.90
N SER A 189 -1.09 -18.88 -22.03
CA SER A 189 -0.06 -19.60 -22.77
C SER A 189 0.71 -18.56 -23.58
N ILE A 190 1.92 -18.24 -23.13
CA ILE A 190 2.89 -17.51 -23.94
C ILE A 190 4.17 -18.35 -23.95
N PHE A 191 4.58 -18.70 -25.17
CA PHE A 191 5.84 -19.36 -25.54
C PHE A 191 7.05 -18.53 -25.14
#